data_AF-H8Z3T3-F1
#
_entry.id   AF-H8Z3T3-F1
#
_cell.length_a   1.000
_cell.length_b   1.000
_cell.length_c   1.000
_cell.angle_alpha   90.00
_cell.angle_beta   90.00
_cell.angle_gamma   90.00
#
_symmetry.space_group_name_H-M   'P 1'
#
loop_
_entity.id
_entity.type
_entity.pdbx_description
1 polymer ?
#
loop_
_entity_poly.entity_id
_entity_poly.type
_entity_poly.pdbx_seq_one_letter_code
_entity_poly.pdbx_strand_id
1 'polypeptide(L)'
;MQFYTLQQASADLGNLIASAVSDHEEAAIVSDRGSVILIPQEKYDAMQETLRLLMDQRSLNALLMGQAQREAGHRIDFPAVEQVFHDLPDLHS
;
A
#
# COMPACT_ATOMS: atom_id res chain seq x y z
N MET A 1 -13.85 5.04 9.41
CA MET A 1 -13.21 6.35 9.61
C MET A 1 -13.97 7.09 10.70
N GLN A 2 -13.27 7.48 11.77
CA GLN A 2 -13.84 8.20 12.92
C GLN A 2 -13.46 9.69 12.87
N PHE A 3 -14.25 10.55 13.51
CA PHE A 3 -14.04 12.01 13.51
C PHE A 3 -13.81 12.55 14.91
N TYR A 4 -12.77 13.37 15.06
CA TYR A 4 -12.39 14.00 16.30
C TYR A 4 -12.21 15.49 16.08
N THR A 5 -12.60 16.30 17.06
CA THR A 5 -12.13 17.69 17.12
C THR A 5 -10.65 17.73 17.44
N LEU A 6 -9.96 18.82 17.09
CA LEU A 6 -8.56 19.03 17.48
C LEU A 6 -8.36 18.88 19.01
N GLN A 7 -9.34 19.32 19.80
CA GLN A 7 -9.26 19.27 21.25
C GLN A 7 -9.35 17.83 21.78
N GLN A 8 -10.27 17.02 21.25
CA GLN A 8 -10.36 15.58 21.56
C GLN A 8 -9.08 14.85 21.13
N ALA A 9 -8.59 15.13 19.93
CA ALA A 9 -7.38 14.50 19.43
C ALA A 9 -6.15 14.89 20.25
N SER A 10 -6.04 16.14 20.71
CA SER A 10 -4.93 16.58 21.55
C SER A 10 -4.91 15.92 22.93
N ALA A 11 -6.09 15.61 23.48
CA ALA A 11 -6.23 14.97 24.78
C ALA A 11 -5.86 13.48 24.74
N ASP A 12 -5.99 12.83 23.58
CA ASP A 12 -5.81 11.38 23.45
C ASP A 12 -5.06 10.94 22.19
N LEU A 13 -4.06 11.73 21.77
CA LEU A 13 -3.35 11.48 20.50
C LEU A 13 -2.65 10.11 20.49
N GLY A 14 -2.13 9.67 21.64
CA GLY A 14 -1.43 8.39 21.77
C GLY A 14 -2.33 7.20 21.43
N ASN A 15 -3.57 7.18 21.95
CA ASN A 15 -4.52 6.12 21.64
C ASN A 15 -4.99 6.20 20.19
N LEU A 16 -5.20 7.41 19.65
CA LEU A 16 -5.55 7.56 18.23
C LEU A 16 -4.49 6.98 17.30
N ILE A 17 -3.21 7.19 17.61
CA ILE A 17 -2.10 6.58 16.85
C ILE A 17 -2.11 5.06 17.02
N ALA A 18 -2.27 4.57 18.25
CA ALA A 18 -2.28 3.14 18.53
C ALA A 18 -3.43 2.42 17.80
N SER A 19 -4.64 2.96 17.83
CA SER A 19 -5.80 2.44 17.11
C SER A 19 -5.60 2.49 15.60
N ALA A 20 -5.02 3.57 15.06
CA ALA A 20 -4.72 3.65 13.65
C ALA A 20 -3.78 2.52 13.23
N VAL A 21 -2.66 2.35 13.94
CA VAL A 21 -1.64 1.34 13.61
C VAL A 21 -2.16 -0.08 13.80
N SER A 22 -2.76 -0.38 14.95
CA SER A 22 -3.26 -1.73 15.30
C SER A 22 -4.43 -2.15 14.42
N ASP A 23 -5.43 -1.29 14.29
CA ASP A 23 -6.74 -1.68 13.77
C ASP A 23 -6.94 -1.20 12.32
N HIS A 24 -5.92 -0.54 11.75
CA HIS A 24 -5.95 0.08 10.43
C HIS A 24 -7.10 1.10 10.28
N GLU A 25 -7.59 1.62 11.40
CA GLU A 25 -8.68 2.59 11.44
C GLU A 25 -8.16 3.99 11.13
N GLU A 26 -8.79 4.65 10.17
CA GLU A 26 -8.49 6.05 9.83
C GLU A 26 -9.25 7.00 10.77
N ALA A 27 -8.58 8.07 11.20
CA ALA A 27 -9.17 9.11 12.02
C ALA A 27 -9.05 10.48 11.34
N ALA A 28 -10.15 11.23 11.29
CA ALA A 28 -10.18 12.59 10.80
C ALA A 28 -10.18 13.57 11.98
N ILE A 29 -9.16 14.42 12.06
CA ILE A 29 -9.07 15.49 13.05
C ILE A 29 -9.54 16.79 12.39
N VAL A 30 -10.64 17.34 12.88
CA VAL A 30 -11.34 18.49 12.31
C VAL A 30 -11.09 19.73 13.17
N SER A 31 -10.77 20.84 12.52
CA SER A 31 -10.63 22.16 13.13
C SER A 31 -11.34 23.22 12.28
N ASP A 32 -11.46 24.42 12.86
CA ASP A 32 -11.92 25.63 12.16
C ASP A 32 -11.02 26.03 10.98
N ARG A 33 -9.76 25.58 10.97
CA ARG A 33 -8.76 25.84 9.91
C ARG A 33 -8.67 24.74 8.86
N GLY A 34 -9.54 23.74 8.94
CA GLY A 34 -9.53 22.56 8.06
C GLY A 34 -9.31 21.27 8.82
N SER A 35 -9.10 20.19 8.06
CA SER A 35 -9.05 18.83 8.60
C SER A 35 -7.77 18.11 8.18
N VAL A 36 -7.29 17.22 9.03
CA VAL A 36 -6.20 16.30 8.72
C VAL A 36 -6.69 14.86 8.92
N ILE A 37 -6.18 13.93 8.12
CA ILE A 37 -6.45 12.51 8.28
C ILE A 37 -5.20 11.85 8.87
N LEU A 38 -5.38 11.13 9.98
CA LEU A 38 -4.41 10.23 10.54
C LEU A 38 -4.65 8.83 9.95
N ILE A 39 -3.61 8.30 9.31
CA ILE A 39 -3.56 6.94 8.77
C ILE A 39 -2.24 6.28 9.15
N PRO A 40 -2.17 4.95 9.21
CA PRO A 40 -0.90 4.24 9.33
C PRO A 40 0.04 4.58 8.20
N GLN A 41 1.33 4.68 8.52
CA GLN A 41 2.36 4.94 7.51
C GLN A 41 2.37 3.86 6.42
N GLU A 42 2.30 2.58 6.80
CA GLU A 42 2.28 1.46 5.83
C GLU A 42 1.11 1.58 4.84
N LYS A 43 -0.05 2.06 5.31
CA LYS A 43 -1.22 2.30 4.47
C LYS A 43 -1.00 3.48 3.52
N TYR A 44 -0.37 4.56 3.98
CA TYR A 44 0.01 5.67 3.12
C TYR A 44 0.97 5.22 2.02
N ASP A 45 2.03 4.49 2.39
CA ASP A 45 3.05 4.00 1.48
C ASP A 45 2.45 3.03 0.44
N ALA A 46 1.56 2.13 0.85
CA ALA A 46 0.85 1.23 -0.04
C ALA A 46 -0.06 1.98 -1.04
N MET A 47 -0.74 3.05 -0.61
CA MET A 47 -1.53 3.90 -1.50
C MET A 47 -0.64 4.63 -2.51
N GLN A 48 0.50 5.18 -2.07
CA GLN A 48 1.45 5.84 -2.96
C GLN A 48 1.99 4.88 -4.03
N GLU A 49 2.38 3.66 -3.62
CA GLU A 49 2.86 2.65 -4.56
C GLU A 49 1.76 2.21 -5.53
N THR A 50 0.53 1.98 -5.04
CA THR A 50 -0.61 1.64 -5.89
C THR A 50 -0.86 2.73 -6.94
N LEU A 51 -0.88 4.01 -6.53
CA LEU A 51 -1.05 5.13 -7.46
C LEU A 51 0.08 5.18 -8.49
N ARG A 52 1.32 4.93 -8.07
CA ARG A 52 2.48 4.86 -8.96
C ARG A 52 2.32 3.76 -10.01
N LEU A 53 1.90 2.56 -9.60
CA LEU A 53 1.65 1.43 -10.51
C LEU A 53 0.51 1.73 -11.50
N LEU A 54 -0.54 2.43 -11.06
CA LEU A 54 -1.68 2.80 -11.92
C LEU A 54 -1.30 3.89 -12.93
N MET A 55 -0.41 4.82 -12.57
CA MET A 55 0.06 5.88 -13.47
C MET A 55 1.04 5.37 -14.53
N ASP A 56 1.81 4.32 -14.23
CA ASP A 56 2.69 3.70 -15.22
C ASP A 56 1.92 2.71 -16.10
N GLN A 57 1.76 3.05 -17.38
CA GLN A 57 1.00 2.24 -18.34
C GLN A 57 1.58 0.82 -18.50
N ARG A 58 2.90 0.63 -18.32
CA ARG A 58 3.52 -0.70 -18.36
C ARG A 58 3.12 -1.54 -17.15
N SER A 59 3.26 -0.99 -15.95
CA SER A 59 2.84 -1.61 -14.70
C SER A 59 1.34 -1.94 -14.70
N LEU A 60 0.48 -1.02 -15.14
CA LEU A 60 -0.95 -1.25 -15.25
C LEU A 60 -1.29 -2.41 -16.21
N ASN A 61 -0.68 -2.44 -17.39
CA ASN A 61 -0.88 -3.53 -18.34
C ASN A 61 -0.42 -4.88 -17.77
N ALA A 62 0.71 -4.92 -17.08
CA ALA A 62 1.20 -6.14 -16.42
C ALA A 62 0.23 -6.63 -15.34
N LEU A 63 -0.34 -5.71 -14.54
CA LEU A 63 -1.35 -6.04 -13.53
C LEU A 63 -2.62 -6.63 -14.16
N LEU A 64 -3.15 -5.99 -15.20
CA LEU A 64 -4.35 -6.46 -15.92
C LEU A 64 -4.12 -7.82 -16.57
N MET A 65 -2.97 -8.02 -17.21
CA MET A 65 -2.59 -9.31 -17.81
C MET A 65 -2.50 -10.41 -16.75
N GLY A 66 -1.83 -10.14 -15.62
CA GLY A 66 -1.72 -11.10 -14.53
C GLY A 66 -3.06 -11.46 -13.90
N GLN A 67 -3.99 -10.51 -13.80
CA GLN A 67 -5.36 -10.78 -13.36
C GLN A 67 -6.11 -11.66 -14.36
N ALA A 68 -6.12 -11.31 -15.65
CA ALA A 68 -6.81 -12.08 -16.69
C ALA A 68 -6.31 -13.53 -16.79
N GLN A 69 -5.00 -13.76 -16.66
CA GLN A 69 -4.41 -15.11 -16.65
C GLN A 69 -4.90 -15.95 -15.45
N ARG A 70 -4.96 -15.36 -14.25
CA ARG A 70 -5.48 -16.03 -13.05
C ARG A 70 -6.96 -16.36 -13.17
N GLU A 71 -7.76 -15.45 -13.69
CA GLU A 71 -9.20 -15.65 -13.92
C GLU A 71 -9.48 -16.75 -14.95
N ALA A 72 -8.64 -16.86 -15.98
CA ALA A 72 -8.70 -17.92 -16.97
C ALA A 72 -8.19 -19.29 -16.45
N GLY A 73 -7.87 -19.41 -15.15
CA GLY A 73 -7.35 -20.63 -14.54
C GLY A 73 -5.96 -21.03 -15.04
N HIS A 74 -5.27 -20.15 -15.76
CA HIS A 74 -3.93 -20.42 -16.25
C HIS A 74 -2.96 -20.32 -15.07
N ARG A 75 -2.38 -21.46 -14.68
CA ARG A 75 -1.17 -21.45 -13.88
C ARG A 75 -0.05 -20.94 -14.78
N ILE A 76 0.52 -19.80 -14.41
CA ILE A 76 1.77 -19.35 -14.99
C ILE A 76 2.82 -20.34 -14.50
N ASP A 77 3.29 -21.21 -15.39
CA ASP A 77 4.48 -22.01 -15.14
C ASP A 77 5.65 -21.04 -15.08
N PHE A 78 6.06 -20.70 -13.87
CA PHE A 78 7.27 -19.90 -13.68
C PHE A 78 8.47 -20.76 -14.07
N PRO A 79 9.36 -20.26 -14.94
CA PRO A 79 10.65 -20.91 -15.15
C PRO A 79 11.34 -21.06 -13.79
N ALA A 80 12.08 -22.15 -13.61
CA ALA A 80 12.86 -22.35 -12.39
C ALA A 80 13.80 -21.15 -12.18
N VAL A 81 14.13 -20.83 -10.92
CA VAL A 81 14.98 -19.68 -10.56
C VAL A 81 16.28 -19.69 -11.37
N GLU A 82 16.83 -20.88 -11.58
CA GLU A 82 18.03 -21.16 -12.35
C GLU A 82 17.88 -20.76 -13.82
N GLN A 83 16.68 -20.85 -14.40
CA GLN A 83 16.41 -20.45 -15.79
C GLN A 83 16.19 -18.93 -15.92
N VAL A 84 15.63 -18.28 -14.89
CA VAL A 84 15.37 -16.83 -14.91
C VAL A 84 16.67 -16.04 -14.71
N PHE A 85 17.60 -16.56 -13.90
CA PHE A 85 18.83 -15.86 -13.53
C PHE A 85 20.10 -16.44 -14.16
N HIS A 86 19.99 -17.34 -15.15
CA HIS A 86 21.14 -17.99 -15.80
C HIS A 86 22.14 -17.01 -16.46
N ASP A 87 21.67 -15.82 -16.83
CA ASP A 87 22.47 -14.77 -17.47
C ASP A 87 23.03 -13.74 -16.49
N LEU A 88 22.71 -13.84 -15.19
CA LEU A 88 23.30 -12.96 -14.20
C LEU A 88 24.71 -13.48 -13.87
N PRO A 89 25.77 -12.69 -14.09
CA PRO A 89 27.10 -13.09 -13.67
C PRO A 89 27.09 -13.25 -12.14
N ASP A 90 27.53 -14.42 -11.66
CA ASP A 90 27.69 -14.69 -10.24
C ASP A 90 28.46 -13.53 -9.59
N LEU A 91 27.78 -12.78 -8.73
CA LEU A 91 28.40 -11.83 -7.81
C LEU A 91 29.07 -12.63 -6.69
N HIS A 92 30.10 -13.40 -7.04
CA HIS A 92 31.03 -14.01 -6.10
C HIS A 92 32.40 -13.35 -6.28
N SER A 93 32.71 -12.49 -5.30
CA SER A 93 34.08 -12.07 -4.94
C SER A 93 34.79 -13.21 -4.22
#